data_AF-Q0I307-F1
#
_entry.id   AF-Q0I307-F1
#
_cell.length_a   1.000
_cell.length_b   1.000
_cell.length_c   1.000
_cell.angle_alpha   90.00
_cell.angle_beta   90.00
_cell.angle_gamma   90.00
#
_symmetry.space_group_name_H-M   'P 1'
#
loop_
_entity.id
_entity.type
_entity.pdbx_description
1 polymer ?
#
loop_
_entity_poly.entity_id
_entity_poly.type
_entity_poly.pdbx_seq_one_letter_code
_entity_poly.pdbx_strand_id
1 'polypeptide(L)'
;MKKSMLLLSAFFSVSAFAQHYYKAPPTSSTTGYVPVISDELMKLCVDRYNQAEWLSEEINNTYVDQYSQASVNNYNAKVHQYRQLENWFNQNCAGKQSRSACEAARELNRQNGIEHQSCY
;
A
#
# COMPACT_ATOMS: atom_id res chain seq x y z
N MET A 1 -57.94 1.80 -13.98
CA MET A 1 -56.58 1.27 -14.23
C MET A 1 -55.60 2.04 -13.36
N LYS A 2 -55.12 1.45 -12.24
CA LYS A 2 -54.15 2.09 -11.34
C LYS A 2 -52.74 1.68 -11.80
N LYS A 3 -51.96 2.63 -12.31
CA LYS A 3 -50.55 2.44 -12.65
C LYS A 3 -49.75 2.44 -11.34
N SER A 4 -49.31 1.27 -10.89
CA SER A 4 -48.36 1.14 -9.79
C SER A 4 -46.97 1.46 -10.31
N MET A 5 -46.40 2.58 -9.87
CA MET A 5 -45.06 3.04 -10.27
C MET A 5 -44.09 2.54 -9.21
N LEU A 6 -43.37 1.45 -9.51
CA LEU A 6 -42.31 0.92 -8.65
C LEU A 6 -41.06 1.80 -8.78
N LEU A 7 -40.76 2.58 -7.75
CA LEU A 7 -39.51 3.32 -7.59
C LEU A 7 -38.41 2.36 -7.16
N LEU A 8 -37.46 2.09 -8.07
CA LEU A 8 -36.27 1.30 -7.80
C LEU A 8 -35.24 2.20 -7.10
N SER A 9 -35.15 2.10 -5.77
CA SER A 9 -34.11 2.79 -4.99
C SER A 9 -32.76 2.09 -5.19
N ALA A 10 -31.86 2.73 -5.94
CA ALA A 10 -30.48 2.30 -6.07
C ALA A 10 -29.75 2.53 -4.73
N PHE A 11 -29.50 1.45 -3.99
CA PHE A 11 -28.60 1.48 -2.85
C PHE A 11 -27.16 1.62 -3.37
N PHE A 12 -26.59 2.83 -3.28
CA PHE A 12 -25.14 3.00 -3.37
C PHE A 12 -24.54 2.49 -2.06
N SER A 13 -24.08 1.25 -2.05
CA SER A 13 -23.23 0.74 -0.99
C SER A 13 -21.92 1.53 -1.02
N VAL A 14 -21.76 2.49 -0.12
CA VAL A 14 -20.46 3.13 0.11
C VAL A 14 -19.60 2.09 0.80
N SER A 15 -18.77 1.39 0.02
CA SER A 15 -17.71 0.56 0.56
C SER A 15 -16.83 1.46 1.43
N ALA A 16 -16.77 1.20 2.73
CA ALA A 16 -15.75 1.81 3.56
C ALA A 16 -14.40 1.31 3.02
N PHE A 17 -13.73 2.13 2.21
CA PHE A 17 -12.33 1.89 1.90
C PHE A 17 -11.61 1.90 3.25
N ALA A 18 -11.08 0.76 3.66
CA ALA A 18 -10.16 0.73 4.79
C ALA A 18 -9.07 1.75 4.47
N GLN A 19 -9.00 2.81 5.27
CA GLN A 19 -8.05 3.88 5.03
C GLN A 19 -6.67 3.33 5.30
N HIS A 20 -5.97 2.99 4.22
CA HIS A 20 -4.65 2.39 4.27
C HIS A 20 -3.66 3.38 4.91
N TYR A 21 -3.01 2.93 5.99
CA TYR A 21 -2.11 3.72 6.83
C TYR A 21 -0.66 3.43 6.45
N TYR A 22 0.10 4.47 6.10
CA TYR A 22 1.53 4.35 5.82
C TYR A 22 2.32 4.08 7.10
N LYS A 23 3.18 3.06 7.08
CA LYS A 23 4.12 2.73 8.15
C LYS A 23 5.54 2.95 7.67
N ALA A 24 6.45 3.35 8.57
CA ALA A 24 7.86 3.35 8.24
C ALA A 24 8.31 1.90 7.92
N PRO A 25 9.09 1.67 6.85
CA PRO A 25 9.71 0.39 6.60
C PRO A 25 10.59 -0.04 7.79
N PRO A 26 10.73 -1.35 8.05
CA PRO A 26 11.59 -1.84 9.11
C PRO A 26 13.04 -1.39 8.89
N THR A 27 13.68 -0.93 9.94
CA THR A 27 15.10 -0.57 9.95
C THR A 27 15.91 -1.68 10.62
N SER A 28 17.06 -2.01 10.06
CA SER A 28 18.05 -2.87 10.72
C SER A 28 19.18 -2.01 11.29
N SER A 29 19.65 -2.34 12.49
CA SER A 29 20.85 -1.69 13.03
C SER A 29 22.07 -2.23 12.29
N THR A 30 22.93 -1.34 11.82
CA THR A 30 24.23 -1.69 11.25
C THR A 30 25.32 -0.86 11.91
N THR A 31 26.49 -1.46 12.09
CA THR A 31 27.67 -0.83 12.70
C THR A 31 28.54 -0.10 11.68
N GLY A 32 28.24 -0.24 10.38
CA GLY A 32 29.00 0.37 9.28
C GLY A 32 28.36 1.61 8.67
N TYR A 33 29.08 2.25 7.75
CA TYR A 33 28.55 3.35 6.94
C TYR A 33 27.33 2.91 6.13
N VAL A 34 26.29 3.74 6.14
CA VAL A 34 25.06 3.51 5.40
C VAL A 34 24.86 4.64 4.39
N PRO A 35 24.64 4.35 3.10
CA PRO A 35 24.37 5.39 2.11
C PRO A 35 23.16 6.23 2.51
N VAL A 36 23.28 7.56 2.42
CA VAL A 36 22.19 8.50 2.71
C VAL A 36 21.45 8.84 1.43
N ILE A 37 20.11 8.84 1.48
CA ILE A 37 19.22 9.25 0.39
C ILE A 37 18.48 10.56 0.72
N SER A 38 17.98 11.23 -0.32
CA SER A 38 17.15 12.43 -0.15
C SER A 38 15.85 12.12 0.58
N ASP A 39 15.27 13.13 1.23
CA ASP A 39 13.97 13.03 1.89
C ASP A 39 12.84 12.69 0.88
N GLU A 40 12.95 13.20 -0.35
CA GLU A 40 12.03 12.87 -1.44
C GLU A 40 12.09 11.38 -1.79
N LEU A 41 13.30 10.82 -1.94
CA LEU A 41 13.46 9.40 -2.22
C LEU A 41 13.00 8.57 -1.02
N MET A 42 13.26 9.00 0.21
CA MET A 42 12.75 8.31 1.40
C MET A 42 11.21 8.31 1.45
N LYS A 43 10.55 9.42 1.07
CA LYS A 43 9.09 9.45 0.96
C LYS A 43 8.58 8.43 -0.08
N LEU A 44 9.25 8.31 -1.23
CA LEU A 44 8.94 7.27 -2.22
C LEU A 44 9.21 5.86 -1.68
N CYS A 45 10.25 5.68 -0.87
CA CYS A 45 10.53 4.41 -0.20
C CYS A 45 9.39 3.99 0.73
N VAL A 46 8.89 4.90 1.55
CA VAL A 46 7.73 4.65 2.42
C VAL A 46 6.49 4.34 1.59
N ASP A 47 6.21 5.13 0.55
CA ASP A 47 5.06 4.89 -0.34
C ASP A 47 5.10 3.48 -0.95
N ARG A 48 6.22 3.13 -1.59
CA ARG A 48 6.38 1.86 -2.29
C ARG A 48 6.38 0.65 -1.36
N TYR A 49 7.00 0.78 -0.18
CA TYR A 49 6.92 -0.24 0.86
C TYR A 49 5.47 -0.54 1.24
N ASN A 50 4.68 0.49 1.56
CA ASN A 50 3.31 0.29 2.00
C ASN A 50 2.40 -0.21 0.87
N GLN A 51 2.60 0.23 -0.37
CA GLN A 51 1.90 -0.36 -1.52
C GLN A 51 2.18 -1.86 -1.65
N ALA A 52 3.43 -2.28 -1.43
CA ALA A 52 3.79 -3.69 -1.45
C ALA A 52 3.12 -4.46 -0.29
N GLU A 53 3.09 -3.88 0.91
CA GLU A 53 2.43 -4.49 2.07
C GLU A 53 0.92 -4.67 1.85
N TRP A 54 0.21 -3.63 1.39
CA TRP A 54 -1.22 -3.72 1.14
C TRP A 54 -1.54 -4.70 0.01
N LEU A 55 -0.71 -4.74 -1.03
CA LEU A 55 -0.87 -5.71 -2.11
C LEU A 55 -0.57 -7.14 -1.64
N SER A 56 0.40 -7.33 -0.75
CA SER A 56 0.68 -8.63 -0.10
C SER A 56 -0.51 -9.10 0.73
N GLU A 57 -1.11 -8.22 1.53
CA GLU A 57 -2.34 -8.49 2.28
C GLU A 57 -3.49 -8.85 1.33
N GLU A 58 -3.66 -8.12 0.24
CA GLU A 58 -4.69 -8.40 -0.77
C GLU A 58 -4.46 -9.77 -1.45
N ILE A 59 -3.22 -10.08 -1.83
CA ILE A 59 -2.84 -11.37 -2.42
C ILE A 59 -3.15 -12.51 -1.45
N ASN A 60 -2.78 -12.38 -0.17
CA ASN A 60 -2.99 -13.41 0.85
C ASN A 60 -4.47 -13.66 1.14
N ASN A 61 -5.32 -12.65 0.96
CA ASN A 61 -6.77 -12.75 1.15
C ASN A 61 -7.55 -13.06 -0.15
N THR A 62 -6.88 -13.13 -1.30
CA THR A 62 -7.54 -13.39 -2.58
C THR A 62 -7.80 -14.90 -2.75
N TYR A 63 -9.07 -15.28 -2.91
CA TYR A 63 -9.44 -16.60 -3.39
C TYR A 63 -9.19 -16.72 -4.90
N VAL A 64 -8.55 -17.81 -5.32
CA VAL A 64 -8.25 -18.09 -6.73
C VAL A 64 -9.03 -19.32 -7.19
N ASP A 65 -9.90 -19.13 -8.18
CA ASP A 65 -10.51 -20.24 -8.91
C ASP A 65 -9.51 -20.76 -9.95
N GLN A 66 -8.90 -21.90 -9.65
CA GLN A 66 -7.86 -22.52 -10.48
C GLN A 66 -8.37 -23.00 -11.84
N TYR A 67 -9.69 -23.15 -12.02
CA TYR A 67 -10.30 -23.55 -13.28
C TYR A 67 -10.67 -22.34 -14.15
N SER A 68 -10.60 -21.13 -13.60
CA SER A 68 -10.84 -19.88 -14.31
C SER A 68 -9.53 -19.20 -14.68
N GLN A 69 -9.19 -19.23 -15.97
CA GLN A 69 -8.01 -18.54 -16.49
C GLN A 69 -8.01 -17.04 -16.12
N ALA A 70 -9.18 -16.41 -16.08
CA ALA A 70 -9.30 -15.01 -15.68
C ALA A 70 -8.95 -14.81 -14.20
N SER A 71 -9.41 -15.70 -13.31
CA SER A 71 -9.07 -15.64 -11.88
C SER A 71 -7.56 -15.82 -11.67
N VAL A 72 -6.97 -16.83 -12.31
CA VAL A 72 -5.53 -17.10 -12.25
C VAL A 72 -4.71 -15.92 -12.81
N ASN A 73 -5.12 -15.37 -13.96
CA ASN A 73 -4.43 -14.21 -14.56
C ASN A 73 -4.48 -12.98 -13.66
N ASN A 74 -5.63 -12.70 -13.05
CA ASN A 74 -5.77 -11.57 -12.13
C ASN A 74 -4.89 -11.73 -10.89
N TYR A 75 -4.83 -12.93 -10.31
CA TYR A 75 -3.93 -13.22 -9.19
C TYR A 75 -2.46 -13.05 -9.59
N ASN A 76 -2.06 -13.62 -10.72
CA ASN A 76 -0.69 -13.53 -11.21
C ASN A 76 -0.27 -12.08 -11.51
N ALA A 77 -1.19 -11.24 -12.00
CA ALA A 77 -0.93 -9.82 -12.22
C ALA A 77 -0.61 -9.10 -10.89
N LYS A 78 -1.35 -9.37 -9.81
CA LYS A 78 -1.07 -8.82 -8.47
C LYS A 78 0.30 -9.29 -7.98
N VAL A 79 0.60 -10.58 -8.09
CA VAL A 79 1.92 -11.13 -7.70
C VAL A 79 3.05 -10.47 -8.48
N HIS A 80 2.88 -10.23 -9.78
CA HIS A 80 3.87 -9.55 -10.60
C HIS A 80 4.09 -8.10 -10.15
N GLN A 81 3.01 -7.36 -9.88
CA GLN A 81 3.10 -5.99 -9.37
C GLN A 81 3.76 -5.94 -7.99
N TYR A 82 3.44 -6.86 -7.08
CA TYR A 82 4.10 -6.97 -5.78
C TYR A 82 5.61 -7.12 -5.94
N ARG A 83 6.07 -8.03 -6.80
CA ARG A 83 7.50 -8.22 -7.09
C ARG A 83 8.17 -6.98 -7.66
N GLN A 84 7.47 -6.21 -8.50
CA GLN A 84 8.03 -4.96 -9.03
C GLN A 84 8.24 -3.92 -7.92
N LEU A 85 7.28 -3.78 -7.01
CA LEU A 85 7.39 -2.87 -5.87
C LEU A 85 8.52 -3.29 -4.94
N GLU A 86 8.61 -4.59 -4.61
CA GLU A 86 9.65 -5.16 -3.77
C GLU A 86 11.05 -4.97 -4.38
N ASN A 87 11.22 -5.29 -5.66
CA ASN A 87 12.49 -5.11 -6.36
C ASN A 87 12.93 -3.65 -6.39
N TRP A 88 12.00 -2.74 -6.69
CA TRP A 88 12.30 -1.31 -6.68
C TRP A 88 12.71 -0.85 -5.29
N PHE A 89 11.99 -1.26 -4.24
CA PHE A 89 12.32 -0.90 -2.86
C PHE A 89 13.69 -1.45 -2.45
N ASN A 90 13.97 -2.71 -2.75
CA ASN A 90 15.26 -3.34 -2.44
C ASN A 90 16.43 -2.64 -3.13
N GLN A 91 16.25 -2.21 -4.38
CA GLN A 91 17.28 -1.50 -5.13
C GLN A 91 17.52 -0.07 -4.61
N ASN A 92 16.44 0.66 -4.29
CA ASN A 92 16.49 2.10 -4.08
C ASN A 92 16.47 2.52 -2.61
N CYS A 93 16.07 1.63 -1.70
CA CYS A 93 15.72 1.98 -0.32
C CYS A 93 16.38 1.08 0.73
N ALA A 94 16.44 -0.24 0.48
CA ALA A 94 16.95 -1.18 1.47
C ALA A 94 18.40 -0.86 1.86
N GLY A 95 18.65 -0.83 3.17
CA GLY A 95 19.97 -0.52 3.72
C GLY A 95 20.45 0.91 3.43
N LYS A 96 19.54 1.89 3.29
CA LYS A 96 19.87 3.31 3.14
C LYS A 96 19.27 4.15 4.27
N GLN A 97 19.92 5.25 4.60
CA GLN A 97 19.50 6.18 5.67
C GLN A 97 18.90 7.47 5.10
N SER A 98 18.02 8.11 5.87
CA SER A 98 17.50 9.47 5.63
C SER A 98 17.05 10.06 6.98
N ARG A 99 16.64 11.34 6.97
CA ARG A 99 16.27 12.15 8.14
C ARG A 99 15.28 11.44 9.07
N SER A 100 14.26 10.77 8.53
CA SER A 100 13.45 9.75 9.22
C SER A 100 12.39 9.14 8.29
N ALA A 101 12.37 7.81 8.15
CA ALA A 101 11.31 7.11 7.45
C ALA A 101 9.93 7.27 8.15
N CYS A 102 9.92 7.48 9.46
CA CYS A 102 8.69 7.74 10.19
C CYS A 102 8.10 9.12 9.89
N GLU A 103 8.94 10.16 9.78
CA GLU A 103 8.45 11.47 9.39
C GLU A 103 7.83 11.47 8.00
N ALA A 104 8.43 10.73 7.07
CA ALA A 104 7.88 10.50 5.73
C ALA A 104 6.53 9.77 5.78
N ALA A 105 6.40 8.73 6.60
CA ALA A 105 5.12 8.04 6.82
C ALA A 105 4.04 8.97 7.39
N ARG A 106 4.38 9.74 8.43
CA ARG A 106 3.48 10.72 9.04
C ARG A 106 3.00 11.76 8.02
N GLU A 107 3.90 12.27 7.18
CA GLU A 107 3.53 13.24 6.16
C GLU A 107 2.61 12.64 5.09
N LEU A 108 2.89 11.42 4.62
CA LEU A 108 2.00 10.71 3.68
C LEU A 108 0.61 10.48 4.29
N ASN A 109 0.56 10.11 5.57
CA ASN A 109 -0.69 9.91 6.28
C ASN A 109 -1.48 11.19 6.51
N ARG A 110 -0.80 12.30 6.81
CA ARG A 110 -1.42 13.64 6.87
C ARG A 110 -2.04 14.01 5.52
N GLN A 111 -1.37 13.70 4.41
CA GLN A 111 -1.90 13.90 3.06
C GLN A 111 -3.13 13.02 2.78
N ASN A 112 -3.20 11.85 3.40
CA ASN A 112 -4.37 10.97 3.37
C ASN A 112 -5.47 11.34 4.39
N GLY A 113 -5.36 12.46 5.10
CA GLY A 113 -6.36 12.90 6.10
C GLY A 113 -6.26 12.20 7.46
N ILE A 114 -5.11 11.60 7.78
CA ILE A 114 -4.83 10.98 9.09
C ILE A 114 -3.92 11.93 9.88
N GLU A 115 -4.50 12.66 10.84
CA GLU A 115 -3.86 13.85 11.43
C GLU A 115 -2.80 13.57 12.51
N HIS A 116 -2.86 12.41 13.20
CA HIS A 116 -1.98 12.15 14.35
C HIS A 116 -1.28 10.81 14.27
N GLN A 117 0.05 10.86 14.21
CA GLN A 117 0.92 9.68 14.31
C GLN A 117 2.18 10.02 15.08
N SER A 118 2.43 9.26 16.14
CA SER A 118 3.69 9.32 16.86
C SER A 118 4.75 8.51 16.13
N CYS A 119 5.97 9.03 16.10
CA CYS A 119 7.15 8.28 15.68
C CYS A 119 7.86 7.57 16.84
N TYR A 120 7.29 7.69 18.05
CA TYR A 120 7.83 7.23 19.32
C TYR A 120 6.74 6.72 20.26
#